data_AF-A0A7W7IVJ9-F1
#
_entry.id   AF-A0A7W7IVJ9-F1
#
_cell.length_a   1.000
_cell.length_b   1.000
_cell.length_c   1.000
_cell.angle_alpha   90.00
_cell.angle_beta   90.00
_cell.angle_gamma   90.00
#
_symmetry.space_group_name_H-M   'P 1'
#
loop_
_entity.id
_entity.type
_entity.pdbx_description
1 polymer ?
#
loop_
_entity_poly.entity_id
_entity_poly.type
_entity_poly.pdbx_seq_one_letter_code
_entity_poly.pdbx_strand_id
1 'polypeptide(L)'
;MISGKFAITIHILTLLHKFPNDYLSSEFIAGSMNLNPVLVRKEIANLKAHHVVESKEGKNGGTKLAVNASELTLKEIFEMTFETIGLGFAKNQPNPDCPVGKKINQNLEALYSEMNEKVGAQLQNISLEDFSNQF
;
A
#
# COMPACT_ATOMS: atom_id res chain seq x y z
N MET A 1 6.60 -11.87 1.16
CA MET A 1 6.32 -11.45 2.55
C MET A 1 5.48 -10.19 2.44
N ILE A 2 4.26 -10.18 2.99
CA ILE A 2 3.43 -8.97 3.07
C ILE A 2 4.22 -7.99 3.95
N SER A 3 4.94 -7.06 3.33
CA SER A 3 5.60 -5.98 4.06
C SER A 3 4.48 -5.16 4.71
N GLY A 4 4.69 -4.66 5.93
CA GLY A 4 3.70 -3.80 6.59
C GLY A 4 3.42 -2.48 5.86
N LYS A 5 3.99 -2.27 4.66
CA LYS A 5 3.90 -1.04 3.87
C LYS A 5 2.45 -0.68 3.55
N PHE A 6 1.64 -1.63 3.06
CA PHE A 6 0.23 -1.34 2.77
C PHE A 6 -0.56 -0.89 4.01
N ALA A 7 -0.36 -1.57 5.15
CA ALA A 7 -0.97 -1.16 6.41
C ALA A 7 -0.50 0.25 6.83
N ILE A 8 0.79 0.56 6.64
CA ILE A 8 1.33 1.88 6.92
C ILE A 8 0.68 2.95 6.04
N THR A 9 0.65 2.72 4.73
CA THR A 9 0.09 3.64 3.75
C THR A 9 -1.39 3.90 3.98
N ILE A 10 -2.18 2.85 4.21
CA ILE A 10 -3.60 3.00 4.56
C ILE A 10 -3.78 3.80 5.85
N HIS A 11 -2.98 3.54 6.89
CA HIS A 11 -3.09 4.30 8.15
C HIS A 11 -2.83 5.79 7.89
N ILE A 12 -1.75 6.12 7.17
CA ILE A 12 -1.41 7.51 6.82
C ILE A 12 -2.57 8.17 6.06
N LEU A 13 -3.05 7.55 4.99
CA LEU A 13 -4.11 8.12 4.15
C LEU A 13 -5.45 8.26 4.90
N THR A 14 -5.80 7.28 5.73
CA THR A 14 -6.99 7.32 6.59
C THR A 14 -6.91 8.49 7.56
N LEU A 15 -5.76 8.68 8.21
CA LEU A 15 -5.53 9.78 9.12
C LEU A 15 -5.61 11.13 8.40
N LEU A 16 -4.96 11.27 7.24
CA LEU A 16 -5.04 12.50 6.43
C LEU A 16 -6.47 12.83 6.00
N HIS A 17 -7.28 11.82 5.64
CA HIS A 17 -8.69 12.03 5.29
C HIS A 17 -9.52 12.52 6.47
N LYS A 18 -9.26 12.04 7.70
CA LYS A 18 -9.96 12.50 8.91
C LYS A 18 -9.63 13.94 9.32
N PHE A 19 -8.52 14.49 8.83
CA PHE A 19 -8.10 15.88 9.08
C PHE A 19 -7.98 16.66 7.76
N PRO A 20 -9.08 16.83 7.00
CA PRO A 20 -9.03 17.35 5.64
C PRO A 20 -8.66 18.84 5.54
N ASN A 21 -8.57 19.56 6.67
CA ASN A 21 -8.20 20.97 6.70
C ASN A 21 -6.78 21.22 7.22
N ASP A 22 -6.11 20.18 7.72
CA ASP A 22 -4.82 20.30 8.39
C ASP A 22 -3.68 19.72 7.56
N TYR A 23 -2.48 20.27 7.74
CA TYR A 23 -1.24 19.62 7.35
C TYR A 23 -0.69 18.86 8.55
N LEU A 24 -0.66 17.54 8.47
CA LEU A 24 -0.19 16.71 9.57
C LEU A 24 1.33 16.52 9.49
N SER A 25 2.03 16.76 10.61
CA SER A 25 3.48 16.54 10.67
C SER A 25 3.81 15.05 10.62
N SER A 26 4.99 14.71 10.10
CA SER A 26 5.47 13.33 10.10
C SER A 26 5.57 12.73 11.51
N GLU A 27 5.83 13.57 12.50
CA GLU A 27 5.92 13.23 13.92
C GLU A 27 4.55 12.85 14.48
N PHE A 28 3.50 13.61 14.14
CA PHE A 28 2.14 13.30 14.56
C PHE A 28 1.67 11.98 13.95
N ILE A 29 1.84 11.83 12.63
CA ILE A 29 1.50 10.61 11.90
C ILE A 29 2.26 9.41 12.49
N ALA A 30 3.57 9.54 12.70
CA ALA A 30 4.39 8.48 13.29
C ALA A 30 3.95 8.11 14.71
N GLY A 31 3.57 9.10 15.53
CA GLY A 31 3.05 8.89 16.87
C GLY A 31 1.76 8.06 16.89
N SER A 32 0.85 8.29 15.93
CA SER A 32 -0.40 7.51 15.80
C SER A 32 -0.19 6.02 15.50
N MET A 33 1.00 5.67 15.00
CA MET A 33 1.37 4.32 14.59
C MET A 33 2.44 3.68 15.47
N ASN A 34 2.96 4.42 16.46
CA ASN A 34 4.16 4.05 17.22
C ASN A 34 5.34 3.65 16.31
N LEU A 35 5.59 4.44 15.26
CA LEU A 35 6.66 4.23 14.29
C LEU A 35 7.70 5.36 14.35
N ASN A 36 8.85 5.13 13.70
CA ASN A 36 9.85 6.18 13.53
C ASN A 36 9.41 7.18 12.44
N PRO A 37 9.42 8.51 12.69
CA PRO A 37 9.09 9.53 11.69
C PRO A 37 9.86 9.43 10.38
N VAL A 38 11.09 8.90 10.39
CA VAL A 38 11.90 8.68 9.18
C VAL A 38 11.24 7.68 8.23
N LEU A 39 10.61 6.62 8.75
CA LEU A 39 9.88 5.66 7.92
C LEU A 39 8.62 6.28 7.32
N VAL A 40 7.90 7.07 8.11
CA VAL A 40 6.71 7.80 7.64
C VAL A 40 7.07 8.78 6.52
N ARG A 41 8.17 9.54 6.66
CA ARG A 41 8.62 10.46 5.59
C ARG A 41 8.97 9.75 4.28
N LYS A 42 9.54 8.54 4.35
CA LYS A 42 9.79 7.71 3.16
C LYS A 42 8.49 7.33 2.46
N GLU A 43 7.47 6.94 3.23
CA GLU A 43 6.16 6.61 2.66
C GLU A 43 5.43 7.84 2.11
N ILE A 44 5.50 8.97 2.79
CA ILE A 44 4.96 10.25 2.29
C ILE A 44 5.63 10.64 0.97
N ALA A 45 6.95 10.45 0.83
CA ALA A 45 7.65 10.70 -0.43
C ALA A 45 7.15 9.79 -1.57
N ASN A 46 6.89 8.52 -1.28
CA ASN A 46 6.28 7.57 -2.23
C ASN A 46 4.87 8.02 -2.65
N LEU A 47 4.02 8.37 -1.69
CA LEU A 47 2.66 8.87 -1.95
C LEU A 47 2.65 10.18 -2.74
N LYS A 48 3.61 11.07 -2.48
CA LYS A 48 3.77 12.34 -3.21
C LYS A 48 4.18 12.10 -4.66
N ALA A 49 5.04 11.10 -4.93
CA ALA A 49 5.43 10.72 -6.29
C ALA A 49 4.24 10.18 -7.10
N HIS A 50 3.21 9.65 -6.44
CA HIS A 50 1.96 9.21 -7.06
C HIS A 50 0.86 10.29 -7.03
N HIS A 51 1.18 11.52 -6.64
CA HIS A 51 0.24 12.65 -6.57
C HIS A 51 -0.96 12.45 -5.62
N VAL A 52 -0.86 11.51 -4.67
CA VAL A 52 -1.94 11.22 -3.70
C VAL A 52 -1.93 12.18 -2.53
N VAL A 53 -0.75 12.68 -2.17
CA VAL A 53 -0.56 13.63 -1.08
C VAL A 53 0.28 14.82 -1.53
N GLU A 54 0.06 15.94 -0.87
CA GLU A 54 0.91 17.13 -0.97
C GLU A 54 1.61 17.41 0.36
N SER A 55 2.74 18.11 0.30
CA SER A 55 3.54 18.44 1.47
C SER A 55 3.90 19.93 1.47
N LYS A 56 3.74 20.58 2.61
CA LYS A 56 4.11 21.98 2.83
C LYS A 56 5.25 22.07 3.83
N GLU A 57 6.21 22.97 3.60
CA GLU A 57 7.31 23.24 4.53
C GLU A 57 6.99 24.38 5.51
N GLY A 58 7.77 24.48 6.59
CA GLY A 58 7.70 25.55 7.58
C GLY A 58 6.96 25.18 8.87
N LYS A 59 6.79 26.17 9.76
CA LYS A 59 6.22 25.99 11.11
C LYS A 59 4.80 25.37 11.13
N ASN A 60 4.02 25.62 10.07
CA ASN A 60 2.69 25.05 9.84
C ASN A 60 2.69 24.13 8.61
N GLY A 61 3.84 23.50 8.35
CA GLY A 61 4.02 22.51 7.30
C GLY A 61 3.53 21.13 7.74
N GLY A 62 3.60 20.17 6.83
CA GLY A 62 3.12 18.81 7.03
C GLY A 62 2.63 18.21 5.72
N THR A 63 1.79 17.19 5.82
CA THR A 63 1.24 16.45 4.69
C THR A 63 -0.27 16.50 4.71
N LYS A 64 -0.87 16.55 3.52
CA LYS A 64 -2.32 16.58 3.32
C LYS A 64 -2.69 15.69 2.14
N LEU A 65 -3.89 15.09 2.18
CA LEU A 65 -4.44 14.35 1.05
C LEU A 65 -4.71 15.32 -0.12
N ALA A 66 -4.22 14.99 -1.31
CA ALA A 66 -4.33 15.82 -2.51
C ALA A 66 -5.44 15.37 -3.47
N VAL A 67 -6.02 14.20 -3.23
CA VAL A 67 -7.07 13.58 -4.06
C VAL A 67 -8.36 13.41 -3.26
N ASN A 68 -9.47 13.20 -3.95
CA ASN A 68 -10.73 12.86 -3.30
C ASN A 68 -10.68 11.41 -2.78
N ALA A 69 -10.96 11.22 -1.48
CA ALA A 69 -10.93 9.90 -0.87
C ALA A 69 -12.01 8.95 -1.40
N SER A 70 -13.11 9.47 -1.96
CA SER A 70 -14.15 8.67 -2.61
C SER A 70 -13.70 8.10 -3.97
N GLU A 71 -12.69 8.71 -4.59
CA GLU A 71 -12.16 8.31 -5.90
C GLU A 71 -10.90 7.44 -5.79
N LEU A 72 -10.22 7.47 -4.63
CA LEU A 72 -9.03 6.67 -4.37
C LEU A 72 -9.42 5.30 -3.80
N THR A 73 -9.23 4.25 -4.60
CA THR A 73 -9.57 2.88 -4.19
C THR A 73 -8.45 2.21 -3.40
N LEU A 74 -8.81 1.23 -2.55
CA LEU A 74 -7.81 0.44 -1.84
C LEU A 74 -6.94 -0.38 -2.79
N LYS A 75 -7.40 -0.68 -4.01
CA LYS A 75 -6.59 -1.33 -5.04
C LYS A 75 -5.47 -0.42 -5.52
N GLU A 76 -5.77 0.84 -5.83
CA GLU A 76 -4.73 1.81 -6.22
C GLU A 76 -3.71 1.97 -5.09
N ILE A 77 -4.17 2.09 -3.84
CA ILE A 77 -3.27 2.12 -2.68
C ILE A 77 -2.42 0.85 -2.59
N PHE A 78 -3.04 -0.31 -2.84
CA PHE A 78 -2.36 -1.58 -2.84
C PHE A 78 -1.25 -1.64 -3.89
N GLU A 79 -1.54 -1.27 -5.14
CA GLU A 79 -0.59 -1.25 -6.26
C GLU A 79 0.54 -0.22 -6.07
N MET A 80 0.27 0.92 -5.42
CA MET A 80 1.31 1.90 -5.04
C MET A 80 2.26 1.38 -3.94
N THR A 81 1.80 0.39 -3.16
CA THR A 81 2.57 -0.19 -2.06
C THR A 81 3.29 -1.47 -2.46
N PHE A 82 2.70 -2.25 -3.34
CA PHE A 82 3.23 -3.53 -3.83
C PHE A 82 3.17 -3.56 -5.35
N GLU A 83 4.28 -3.94 -5.99
CA GLU A 83 4.25 -4.29 -7.41
C GLU A 83 3.40 -5.56 -7.64
N THR A 84 3.52 -6.59 -6.77
CA THR A 84 2.69 -7.82 -6.77
C THR A 84 2.72 -8.51 -5.39
N ILE A 85 1.69 -9.30 -5.05
CA ILE A 85 1.79 -10.27 -3.92
C ILE A 85 2.69 -11.41 -4.37
N GLY A 86 3.97 -11.28 -4.05
CA GLY A 86 4.90 -12.40 -4.13
C GLY A 86 4.59 -13.40 -3.02
N LEU A 87 3.77 -14.41 -3.33
CA LEU A 87 3.54 -15.58 -2.46
C LEU A 87 4.79 -16.48 -2.34
N GLY A 88 5.85 -16.11 -3.06
CA GLY A 88 7.18 -16.69 -2.94
C GLY A 88 7.31 -17.98 -3.73
N PHE A 89 8.48 -18.17 -4.31
CA PHE A 89 8.90 -19.45 -4.85
C PHE A 89 9.95 -20.05 -3.91
N ALA A 90 10.07 -21.38 -3.94
CA ALA A 90 11.20 -22.02 -3.31
C ALA A 90 12.49 -21.53 -3.98
N LYS A 91 13.56 -21.28 -3.20
CA LYS A 91 14.82 -20.74 -3.74
C LYS A 91 15.55 -21.73 -4.66
N ASN A 92 15.22 -23.01 -4.60
CA ASN A 92 15.81 -24.05 -5.43
C ASN A 92 15.14 -24.13 -6.80
N GLN A 93 15.92 -24.50 -7.81
CA GLN A 93 15.38 -24.88 -9.11
C GLN A 93 14.89 -26.33 -9.06
N PRO A 94 13.62 -26.61 -9.42
CA PRO A 94 13.13 -27.98 -9.48
C PRO A 94 13.87 -28.82 -10.54
N ASN A 95 13.96 -30.14 -10.31
CA ASN A 95 14.57 -31.08 -11.25
C ASN A 95 13.80 -31.09 -12.60
N PRO A 96 14.46 -30.81 -13.75
CA PRO A 96 13.81 -30.83 -15.07
C PRO A 96 13.38 -32.22 -15.54
N ASP A 97 14.02 -33.29 -15.07
CA ASP A 97 13.65 -34.67 -15.40
C ASP A 97 12.45 -35.16 -14.59
N CYS A 98 12.14 -34.47 -13.49
CA CYS A 98 10.94 -34.74 -12.71
C CYS A 98 9.70 -34.18 -13.42
N PRO A 99 8.67 -35.00 -13.73
CA PRO A 99 7.47 -34.53 -14.43
C PRO A 99 6.70 -33.44 -13.66
N VAL A 100 6.80 -33.43 -12.33
CA VAL A 100 6.25 -32.37 -11.47
C VAL A 100 7.20 -31.18 -11.42
N GLY A 101 8.49 -31.43 -11.17
CA GLY A 101 9.50 -30.38 -11.01
C GLY A 101 9.55 -29.43 -12.22
N LYS A 102 9.54 -29.98 -13.43
CA LYS A 102 9.59 -29.17 -14.66
C LYS A 102 8.37 -28.25 -14.89
N LYS A 103 7.26 -28.43 -14.15
CA LYS A 103 6.02 -27.65 -14.31
C LYS A 103 5.61 -26.85 -13.07
N ILE A 104 6.12 -27.20 -11.88
CA ILE A 104 5.56 -26.69 -10.63
C ILE A 104 5.65 -25.15 -10.53
N ASN A 105 6.76 -24.54 -10.93
CA ASN A 105 6.91 -23.08 -10.88
C ASN A 105 5.97 -22.37 -11.86
N GLN A 106 5.74 -22.92 -13.05
CA GLN A 106 4.79 -22.35 -14.03
C GLN A 106 3.35 -22.39 -13.51
N ASN A 107 2.94 -23.51 -12.91
CA ASN A 107 1.62 -23.64 -12.33
C ASN A 107 1.43 -22.73 -11.09
N LEU A 108 2.47 -22.59 -10.27
CA LEU A 108 2.47 -21.66 -9.14
C LEU A 108 2.37 -20.21 -9.61
N GLU A 109 3.07 -19.83 -10.67
CA GLU A 109 2.99 -18.49 -11.26
C GLU A 109 1.57 -18.17 -11.73
N ALA A 110 0.93 -19.10 -12.45
CA ALA A 110 -0.47 -18.95 -12.87
C ALA A 110 -1.43 -18.80 -11.67
N LEU A 111 -1.26 -19.66 -10.64
CA LEU A 111 -2.06 -19.59 -9.42
C LEU A 111 -1.88 -18.25 -8.70
N TYR A 112 -0.64 -17.77 -8.57
CA TYR A 112 -0.34 -16.50 -7.91
C TYR A 112 -0.89 -15.31 -8.70
N SER A 113 -0.87 -15.36 -10.03
CA SER A 113 -1.50 -14.33 -10.88
C SER A 113 -3.01 -14.27 -10.62
N GLU A 114 -3.68 -15.42 -10.64
CA GLU A 114 -5.13 -15.50 -10.38
C GLU A 114 -5.49 -14.99 -8.97
N MET A 115 -4.66 -15.30 -7.97
CA MET A 115 -4.85 -14.78 -6.61
C MET A 115 -4.67 -13.26 -6.55
N ASN A 116 -3.64 -12.71 -7.20
CA ASN A 116 -3.41 -11.26 -7.27
C ASN A 116 -4.58 -10.54 -7.94
N GLU A 117 -5.09 -11.07 -9.05
CA GLU A 117 -6.27 -10.52 -9.74
C GLU A 117 -7.50 -10.51 -8.82
N LYS A 118 -7.76 -11.61 -8.11
CA LYS A 118 -8.89 -11.70 -7.18
C LYS A 118 -8.76 -10.71 -6.02
N VAL A 119 -7.57 -10.56 -5.45
CA VAL A 119 -7.32 -9.56 -4.39
C VAL A 119 -7.53 -8.15 -4.93
N GLY A 120 -6.94 -7.82 -6.09
CA GLY A 120 -7.11 -6.51 -6.72
C GLY A 120 -8.58 -6.20 -7.01
N ALA A 121 -9.35 -7.17 -7.52
CA ALA A 121 -10.77 -7.02 -7.77
C ALA A 121 -11.60 -6.78 -6.50
N GLN A 122 -11.24 -7.42 -5.38
CA GLN A 122 -11.88 -7.15 -4.09
C GLN A 122 -11.61 -5.72 -3.60
N LEU A 123 -10.36 -5.26 -3.71
CA LEU A 123 -9.97 -3.93 -3.25
C LEU A 123 -10.46 -2.78 -4.15
N GLN A 124 -10.78 -3.06 -5.42
CA GLN A 124 -11.24 -2.07 -6.40
C GLN A 124 -12.56 -1.40 -5.98
N ASN A 125 -13.41 -2.11 -5.24
CA ASN A 125 -14.75 -1.66 -4.87
C ASN A 125 -14.80 -1.01 -3.48
N ILE A 126 -13.65 -0.72 -2.87
CA ILE A 126 -13.55 -0.12 -1.55
C ILE A 126 -12.76 1.19 -1.72
N SER A 127 -13.40 2.33 -1.52
CA SER A 127 -12.69 3.62 -1.52
C SER A 127 -11.99 3.86 -0.18
N LEU A 128 -11.04 4.80 -0.17
CA LEU A 128 -10.42 5.28 1.06
C LEU A 128 -11.48 5.88 2.01
N GLU A 129 -12.48 6.58 1.45
CA GLU A 129 -13.60 7.12 2.23
C GLU A 129 -14.41 6.00 2.90
N ASP A 130 -14.80 4.96 2.15
CA ASP A 130 -15.54 3.80 2.68
C ASP A 130 -14.79 3.13 3.83
N PHE A 131 -13.47 2.96 3.65
CA PHE A 131 -12.62 2.39 4.67
C PHE A 131 -12.50 3.30 5.91
N SER A 132 -12.32 4.60 5.70
CA SER A 132 -12.15 5.59 6.78
C SER A 132 -13.42 5.82 7.59
N ASN A 133 -14.61 5.67 7.00
CA ASN A 133 -15.90 5.81 7.67
C ASN A 133 -16.18 4.75 8.76
N GLN A 134 -15.28 3.78 8.94
CA GLN A 134 -15.35 2.78 10.01
C GLN A 134 -14.80 3.28 11.36
N PHE A 135 -14.27 4.51 11.40
CA PHE A 135 -13.67 5.16 12.59
C PHE A 135 -14.28 6.54 12.82
#